data_AF-A0A6I8NH56-F1
#
_entry.id   AF-A0A6I8NH56-F1
#
_cell.length_a   1.000
_cell.length_b   1.000
_cell.length_c   1.000
_cell.angle_alpha   90.00
_cell.angle_beta   90.00
_cell.angle_gamma   90.00
#
_symmetry.space_group_name_H-M   'P 1'
#
loop_
_entity.id
_entity.type
_entity.pdbx_description
1 polymer ?
#
loop_
_entity_poly.entity_id
_entity_poly.type
_entity_poly.pdbx_seq_one_letter_code
_entity_poly.pdbx_strand_id
1 'polypeptide(L)'
;MRLHLLLLLFFCSRLGFCEEPDFLIKKCLSNRYTHQSCSKVFCQPWEKCVEGACMCKLPYLCPKSGSSVCSTSHRLFRNYCQLKTYECLHPETKFLINGTCEKKETFAVSLESGELPSEGIVRVKLVNGDEQAYLCNSKWSITEANVVCRHLGHAQGALHHRYANDSAIRMKAPHCLDVTCRGLESSLSECAFSKRADTHDETPAGVTCYLREVEPPSPDSFECVNGKFVSRSKTCDGINDCGDQSDELCCRACRPGGFHCTSDVCIPEDHRCDGEMDCILGDDENNCKGEESSETQDQGVHRGEVRDQEPARALNDNMDNERRRIKSLIPQITCGMRRNISTRRKRILGGKAAVKATRT
;
A
#
# COMPACT_ATOMS: atom_id res chain seq x y z
N MET A 1 -39.49 8.07 -5.12
CA MET A 1 -38.02 8.29 -5.08
C MET A 1 -37.29 8.03 -6.41
N ARG A 2 -37.82 7.26 -7.38
CA ARG A 2 -37.17 7.08 -8.70
C ARG A 2 -37.43 8.20 -9.73
N LEU A 3 -38.44 9.04 -9.50
CA LEU A 3 -38.79 10.14 -10.42
C LEU A 3 -37.94 11.41 -10.20
N HIS A 4 -37.44 11.64 -8.97
CA HIS A 4 -36.54 12.76 -8.69
C HIS A 4 -35.11 12.55 -9.21
N LEU A 5 -34.67 11.30 -9.36
CA LEU A 5 -33.34 10.97 -9.89
C LEU A 5 -33.26 11.21 -11.42
N LEU A 6 -34.34 10.95 -12.15
CA LEU A 6 -34.43 11.21 -13.58
C LEU A 6 -34.57 12.71 -13.91
N LEU A 7 -35.22 13.49 -13.04
CA LEU A 7 -35.31 14.95 -13.18
C LEU A 7 -33.97 15.66 -12.94
N LEU A 8 -33.14 15.13 -12.02
CA LEU A 8 -31.76 15.62 -11.82
C LEU A 8 -30.84 15.31 -13.02
N LEU A 9 -31.02 14.14 -13.65
CA LEU A 9 -30.27 13.77 -14.86
C LEU A 9 -30.70 14.60 -16.08
N PHE A 10 -31.99 14.95 -16.20
CA PHE A 10 -32.49 15.80 -17.30
C PHE A 10 -32.10 17.29 -17.15
N PHE A 11 -31.94 17.79 -15.93
CA PHE A 11 -31.48 19.17 -15.69
C PHE A 11 -29.98 19.36 -15.93
N CYS A 12 -29.19 18.28 -15.86
CA CYS A 12 -27.74 18.32 -16.08
C CYS A 12 -27.35 18.54 -17.55
N SER A 13 -28.27 18.34 -18.49
CA SER A 13 -28.00 18.45 -19.94
C SER A 13 -28.19 19.85 -20.52
N ARG A 14 -28.69 20.83 -19.74
CA ARG A 14 -29.04 22.17 -20.26
C ARG A 14 -28.34 23.37 -19.61
N LEU A 15 -27.66 23.19 -18.48
CA LEU A 15 -26.81 24.21 -17.88
C LEU A 15 -25.44 23.57 -17.62
N GLY A 16 -24.44 23.94 -18.42
CA GLY A 16 -23.08 23.39 -18.39
C GLY A 16 -22.30 23.74 -17.12
N PHE A 17 -22.81 23.36 -15.95
CA PHE A 17 -22.13 23.41 -14.66
C PHE A 17 -22.62 22.23 -13.81
N CYS A 18 -22.09 21.05 -14.09
CA CYS A 18 -21.90 20.08 -13.04
C CYS A 18 -20.51 20.42 -12.47
N GLU A 19 -20.43 21.22 -11.40
CA GLU A 19 -19.18 21.27 -10.64
C GLU A 19 -18.91 19.84 -10.17
N GLU A 20 -17.79 19.25 -10.61
CA GLU A 20 -17.35 17.99 -10.04
C GLU A 20 -17.31 18.15 -8.52
N PRO A 21 -17.83 17.19 -7.74
CA PRO A 21 -17.74 17.26 -6.30
C PRO A 21 -16.26 17.34 -5.92
N ASP A 22 -15.87 18.44 -5.29
CA ASP A 22 -14.52 18.61 -4.78
C ASP A 22 -14.28 17.53 -3.71
N PHE A 23 -13.41 16.55 -3.95
CA PHE A 23 -13.13 15.47 -3.00
C PHE A 23 -12.09 15.88 -1.94
N LEU A 24 -11.33 16.95 -2.19
CA LEU A 24 -10.23 17.38 -1.35
C LEU A 24 -10.64 18.41 -0.29
N ILE A 25 -9.97 18.41 0.85
CA ILE A 25 -10.17 19.38 1.92
C ILE A 25 -9.09 20.46 1.84
N LYS A 26 -9.43 21.63 1.27
CA LYS A 26 -8.47 22.73 1.04
C LYS A 26 -7.67 23.16 2.28
N LYS A 27 -8.30 23.20 3.46
CA LYS A 27 -7.61 23.55 4.73
C LYS A 27 -6.61 22.48 5.18
N CYS A 28 -6.87 21.21 4.84
CA CYS A 28 -6.00 20.10 5.17
C CYS A 28 -4.72 20.12 4.33
N LEU A 29 -4.85 20.43 3.03
CA LEU A 29 -3.73 20.50 2.08
C LEU A 29 -2.63 21.46 2.49
N SER A 30 -2.96 22.55 3.21
CA SER A 30 -1.96 23.49 3.74
C SER A 30 -0.97 22.85 4.72
N ASN A 31 -1.34 21.73 5.36
CA ASN A 31 -0.47 21.01 6.30
C ASN A 31 0.51 20.05 5.62
N ARG A 32 0.36 19.79 4.31
CA ARG A 32 1.25 18.92 3.53
C ARG A 32 1.48 17.54 4.18
N TYR A 33 0.40 16.86 4.55
CA TYR A 33 0.48 15.53 5.16
C TYR A 33 1.02 14.49 4.16
N THR A 34 1.78 13.54 4.70
CA THR A 34 2.37 12.40 3.96
C THR A 34 2.25 11.13 4.82
N HIS A 35 2.74 9.99 4.31
CA HIS A 35 2.88 8.75 5.08
C HIS A 35 3.68 8.89 6.39
N GLN A 36 4.44 9.98 6.55
CA GLN A 36 5.17 10.30 7.78
C GLN A 36 4.36 11.14 8.78
N SER A 37 3.09 11.44 8.50
CA SER A 37 2.23 12.27 9.36
C SER A 37 1.37 11.41 10.29
N CYS A 38 1.81 11.25 11.54
CA CYS A 38 1.11 10.36 12.49
C CYS A 38 -0.23 10.90 13.01
N SER A 39 -0.58 12.13 12.66
CA SER A 39 -1.93 12.68 12.85
C SER A 39 -2.96 12.09 11.87
N LYS A 40 -2.51 11.44 10.79
CA LYS A 40 -3.37 10.92 9.72
C LYS A 40 -3.24 9.42 9.51
N VAL A 41 -2.04 8.88 9.59
CA VAL A 41 -1.76 7.44 9.37
C VAL A 41 -0.87 6.89 10.47
N PHE A 42 -0.91 5.57 10.66
CA PHE A 42 0.04 4.91 11.56
C PHE A 42 1.45 4.92 10.98
N CYS A 43 2.45 5.24 11.82
CA CYS A 43 3.85 5.08 11.45
C CYS A 43 4.21 3.61 11.20
N GLN A 44 5.28 3.39 10.43
CA GLN A 44 5.77 2.04 10.19
C GLN A 44 6.30 1.38 11.49
N PRO A 45 6.38 0.04 11.57
CA PRO A 45 6.79 -0.63 12.81
C PRO A 45 8.19 -0.24 13.31
N TRP A 46 9.08 0.17 12.41
CA TRP A 46 10.44 0.68 12.67
C TRP A 46 10.49 2.19 12.96
N GLU A 47 9.36 2.87 13.06
CA GLU A 47 9.23 4.30 13.36
C GLU A 47 8.40 4.56 14.62
N LYS A 48 8.50 5.75 15.18
CA LYS A 48 7.68 6.23 16.30
C LYS A 48 7.10 7.60 15.99
N CYS A 49 5.88 7.86 16.46
CA CYS A 49 5.25 9.16 16.37
C CYS A 49 5.85 10.11 17.43
N VAL A 50 6.39 11.24 16.99
CA VAL A 50 6.90 12.33 17.84
C VAL A 50 6.44 13.65 17.22
N GLU A 51 5.71 14.45 17.99
CA GLU A 51 5.24 15.79 17.56
C GLU A 51 4.44 15.80 16.23
N GLY A 52 3.68 14.73 15.96
CA GLY A 52 2.87 14.63 14.73
C GLY A 52 3.61 14.07 13.51
N ALA A 53 4.90 13.75 13.63
CA ALA A 53 5.71 13.13 12.59
C ALA A 53 6.23 11.74 12.98
N CYS A 54 6.39 10.86 11.99
CA CYS A 54 7.02 9.55 12.12
C CYS A 54 8.53 9.70 12.04
N MET A 55 9.21 9.36 13.13
CA MET A 55 10.67 9.38 13.23
C MET A 55 11.23 7.97 13.36
N CYS A 56 12.39 7.72 12.75
CA CYS A 56 13.09 6.46 12.87
C CYS A 56 13.32 6.07 14.34
N LYS A 57 13.05 4.80 14.67
CA LYS A 57 13.50 4.22 15.95
C LYS A 57 15.01 3.96 15.90
N LEU A 58 15.56 3.48 17.01
CA LEU A 58 16.90 2.89 17.04
C LEU A 58 16.78 1.36 16.91
N PRO A 59 17.72 0.65 16.26
CA PRO A 59 17.56 -0.78 15.96
C PRO A 59 17.27 -1.68 17.18
N TYR A 60 17.73 -1.30 18.37
CA TYR A 60 17.49 -2.06 19.60
C TYR A 60 16.05 -1.92 20.15
N LEU A 61 15.26 -0.96 19.66
CA LEU A 61 13.85 -0.77 20.03
C LEU A 61 12.90 -1.68 19.25
N CYS A 62 13.40 -2.37 18.22
CA CYS A 62 12.62 -3.36 17.48
C CYS A 62 12.33 -4.61 18.31
N PRO A 63 11.18 -5.27 18.10
CA PRO A 63 10.94 -6.62 18.64
C PRO A 63 12.08 -7.57 18.27
N LYS A 64 12.43 -8.49 19.17
CA LYS A 64 13.57 -9.42 18.98
C LYS A 64 13.23 -10.69 18.19
N SER A 65 11.94 -10.93 17.95
CA SER A 65 11.41 -12.05 17.16
C SER A 65 11.51 -11.76 15.67
N GLY A 66 11.70 -12.78 14.83
CA GLY A 66 11.85 -12.65 13.37
C GLY A 66 13.03 -13.45 12.82
N SER A 67 13.05 -13.66 11.51
CA SER A 67 14.15 -14.28 10.76
C SER A 67 15.24 -13.25 10.46
N SER A 68 16.50 -13.68 10.34
CA SER A 68 17.59 -12.80 9.90
C SER A 68 17.37 -12.33 8.47
N VAL A 69 17.88 -11.15 8.12
CA VAL A 69 17.77 -10.59 6.77
C VAL A 69 19.10 -9.98 6.32
N CYS A 70 19.29 -9.92 5.00
CA CYS A 70 20.46 -9.33 4.38
C CYS A 70 20.16 -7.99 3.71
N SER A 71 21.08 -7.04 3.80
CA SER A 71 21.04 -5.77 3.07
C SER A 71 21.85 -5.79 1.77
N THR A 72 21.63 -4.79 0.92
CA THR A 72 22.43 -4.52 -0.29
C THR A 72 23.91 -4.26 -0.01
N SER A 73 24.26 -3.84 1.21
CA SER A 73 25.64 -3.69 1.70
C SER A 73 26.25 -5.00 2.22
N HIS A 74 25.60 -6.15 1.99
CA HIS A 74 25.97 -7.48 2.48
C HIS A 74 26.13 -7.54 4.01
N ARG A 75 25.34 -6.74 4.73
CA ARG A 75 25.29 -6.74 6.18
C ARG A 75 24.12 -7.58 6.65
N LEU A 76 24.41 -8.52 7.56
CA LEU A 76 23.41 -9.34 8.20
C LEU A 76 22.75 -8.56 9.35
N PHE A 77 21.41 -8.56 9.38
CA PHE A 77 20.61 -8.02 10.47
C PHE A 77 19.84 -9.14 11.16
N ARG A 78 19.57 -8.96 12.46
CA ARG A 78 18.86 -9.97 13.26
C ARG A 78 17.44 -10.21 12.75
N ASN A 79 16.76 -9.15 12.33
CA ASN A 79 15.45 -9.22 11.73
C ASN A 79 15.15 -8.02 10.82
N TYR A 80 14.05 -8.13 10.10
CA TYR A 80 13.58 -7.13 9.15
C TYR A 80 13.40 -5.74 9.79
N CYS A 81 12.82 -5.67 10.99
CA CYS A 81 12.65 -4.40 11.71
C CYS A 81 13.99 -3.67 11.93
N GLN A 82 15.04 -4.41 12.33
CA GLN A 82 16.37 -3.81 12.54
C GLN A 82 16.97 -3.27 11.24
N LEU A 83 16.83 -4.00 10.14
CA LEU A 83 17.28 -3.54 8.83
C LEU A 83 16.55 -2.26 8.43
N LYS A 84 15.21 -2.25 8.47
CA LYS A 84 14.42 -1.08 8.10
C LYS A 84 14.64 0.13 9.01
N THR A 85 14.89 -0.11 10.30
CA THR A 85 15.29 0.96 11.23
C THR A 85 16.65 1.54 10.88
N TYR A 86 17.62 0.69 10.53
CA TYR A 86 18.93 1.13 10.10
C TYR A 86 18.86 1.89 8.78
N GLU A 87 18.09 1.39 7.81
CA GLU A 87 17.81 2.03 6.53
C GLU A 87 17.15 3.41 6.66
N CYS A 88 16.21 3.55 7.61
CA CYS A 88 15.57 4.84 7.91
C CYS A 88 16.62 5.90 8.33
N LEU A 89 17.70 5.47 9.00
CA LEU A 89 18.82 6.33 9.39
C LEU A 89 19.92 6.43 8.29
N HIS A 90 20.00 5.43 7.41
CA HIS A 90 21.03 5.23 6.40
C HIS A 90 20.39 4.76 5.07
N PRO A 91 19.86 5.69 4.27
CA PRO A 91 19.04 5.37 3.09
C PRO A 91 19.75 4.56 1.99
N GLU A 92 21.08 4.47 2.03
CA GLU A 92 21.88 3.71 1.09
C GLU A 92 21.78 2.18 1.27
N THR A 93 21.45 1.71 2.48
CA THR A 93 21.34 0.28 2.77
C THR A 93 19.90 -0.19 2.65
N LYS A 94 19.58 -0.88 1.56
CA LYS A 94 18.24 -1.40 1.29
C LYS A 94 18.15 -2.90 1.60
N PHE A 95 16.94 -3.44 1.67
CA PHE A 95 16.69 -4.88 1.80
C PHE A 95 17.15 -5.64 0.54
N LEU A 96 17.76 -6.82 0.72
CA LEU A 96 18.20 -7.68 -0.39
C LEU A 96 17.43 -9.00 -0.41
N ILE A 97 17.55 -9.79 0.66
CA ILE A 97 16.97 -11.14 0.77
C ILE A 97 16.73 -11.52 2.24
N ASN A 98 15.77 -12.41 2.47
CA ASN A 98 15.56 -13.04 3.78
C ASN A 98 16.60 -14.15 4.02
N GLY A 99 17.07 -14.30 5.26
CA GLY A 99 18.07 -15.30 5.63
C GLY A 99 19.49 -14.75 5.75
N THR A 100 20.45 -15.46 5.18
CA THR A 100 21.89 -15.18 5.26
C THR A 100 22.38 -14.30 4.10
N CYS A 101 23.52 -13.66 4.26
CA CYS A 101 24.16 -12.88 3.19
C CYS A 101 25.21 -13.73 2.46
N GLU A 102 24.98 -14.07 1.19
CA GLU A 102 26.04 -14.62 0.33
C GLU A 102 26.68 -13.52 -0.53
N LYS A 103 27.96 -13.71 -0.89
CA LYS A 103 28.73 -12.68 -1.63
C LYS A 103 28.34 -12.54 -3.11
N LYS A 104 27.59 -13.50 -3.67
CA LYS A 104 27.19 -13.51 -5.09
C LYS A 104 25.74 -13.07 -5.33
N GLU A 105 24.97 -12.93 -4.26
CA GLU A 105 23.57 -12.58 -4.31
C GLU A 105 23.42 -11.11 -4.73
N THR A 106 22.72 -10.91 -5.85
CA THR A 106 22.47 -9.58 -6.41
C THR A 106 21.04 -9.52 -6.90
N PHE A 107 20.33 -8.46 -6.52
CA PHE A 107 19.02 -8.12 -7.06
C PHE A 107 19.19 -6.92 -7.97
N ALA A 108 18.67 -7.01 -9.19
CA ALA A 108 18.83 -5.95 -10.18
C ALA A 108 17.51 -5.69 -10.91
N VAL A 109 17.24 -4.40 -11.15
CA VAL A 109 16.11 -3.92 -11.94
C VAL A 109 16.67 -3.09 -13.08
N SER A 110 16.19 -3.33 -14.30
CA SER A 110 16.59 -2.58 -15.49
C SER A 110 15.38 -2.27 -16.37
N LEU A 111 15.43 -1.14 -17.07
CA LEU A 111 14.43 -0.74 -18.05
C LEU A 111 14.96 -1.00 -19.46
N GLU A 112 14.10 -1.52 -20.33
CA GLU A 112 14.44 -1.79 -21.72
C GLU A 112 13.47 -1.18 -22.72
N SER A 113 13.97 -0.96 -23.93
CA SER A 113 13.15 -0.49 -25.06
C SER A 113 12.40 0.82 -24.77
N GLY A 114 12.99 1.71 -23.97
CA GLY A 114 12.51 3.08 -23.79
C GLY A 114 13.26 4.08 -24.63
N GLU A 115 12.57 5.12 -25.10
CA GLU A 115 13.20 6.27 -25.78
C GLU A 115 14.00 7.13 -24.79
N LEU A 116 13.55 7.19 -23.53
CA LEU A 116 14.19 7.91 -22.44
C LEU A 116 14.83 6.94 -21.43
N PRO A 117 15.92 7.33 -20.74
CA PRO A 117 16.52 6.50 -19.68
C PRO A 117 15.57 6.17 -18.52
N SER A 118 14.53 6.98 -18.34
CA SER A 118 13.51 6.86 -17.29
C SER A 118 12.22 6.21 -17.78
N GLU A 119 12.23 5.61 -18.97
CA GLU A 119 11.10 4.91 -19.55
C GLU A 119 11.53 3.52 -20.02
N GLY A 120 10.64 2.53 -19.94
CA GLY A 120 10.84 1.24 -20.60
C GLY A 120 10.05 0.11 -19.98
N ILE A 121 10.25 -1.09 -20.55
CA ILE A 121 9.74 -2.36 -20.05
C ILE A 121 10.61 -2.81 -18.87
N VAL A 122 9.98 -3.25 -17.78
CA VAL A 122 10.69 -3.63 -16.55
C VAL A 122 11.23 -5.06 -16.67
N ARG A 123 12.55 -5.20 -16.49
CA ARG A 123 13.25 -6.49 -16.31
C ARG A 123 13.78 -6.59 -14.88
N VAL A 124 13.60 -7.76 -14.27
CA VAL A 124 14.04 -8.04 -12.90
C VAL A 124 14.90 -9.30 -12.88
N LYS A 125 16.04 -9.21 -12.18
CA LYS A 125 16.86 -10.35 -11.78
C LYS A 125 16.64 -10.61 -10.29
N LEU A 126 15.93 -11.69 -9.97
CA LEU A 126 15.76 -12.15 -8.60
C LEU A 126 17.09 -12.67 -8.04
N VAL A 127 17.27 -12.60 -6.72
CA VAL A 127 18.50 -13.03 -6.04
C VAL A 127 18.81 -14.51 -6.29
N ASN A 128 17.77 -15.36 -6.24
CA ASN A 128 17.86 -16.80 -6.48
C ASN A 128 17.52 -17.19 -7.93
N GLY A 129 17.39 -16.20 -8.83
CA GLY A 129 17.04 -16.41 -10.23
C GLY A 129 18.27 -16.45 -11.12
N ASP A 130 18.39 -17.51 -11.92
CA ASP A 130 19.48 -17.63 -12.89
C ASP A 130 19.31 -16.70 -14.10
N GLU A 131 18.07 -16.30 -14.42
CA GLU A 131 17.72 -15.50 -15.60
C GLU A 131 16.90 -14.24 -15.24
N GLN A 132 17.01 -13.22 -16.09
CA GLN A 132 16.16 -12.03 -16.01
C GLN A 132 14.75 -12.35 -16.52
N ALA A 133 13.73 -11.88 -15.79
CA ALA A 133 12.34 -12.05 -16.16
C ALA A 133 11.62 -10.70 -16.34
N TYR A 134 10.55 -10.72 -17.11
CA TYR A 134 9.65 -9.57 -17.26
C TYR A 134 8.60 -9.56 -16.15
N LEU A 135 8.04 -8.38 -15.87
CA LEU A 135 6.87 -8.26 -15.01
C LEU A 135 5.58 -8.38 -15.81
N CYS A 136 4.58 -9.05 -15.25
CA CYS A 136 3.26 -9.23 -15.83
C CYS A 136 2.43 -7.94 -15.72
N ASN A 137 1.66 -7.61 -16.75
CA ASN A 137 0.67 -6.52 -16.74
C ASN A 137 -0.48 -6.79 -15.76
N SER A 138 -0.92 -8.04 -15.59
CA SER A 138 -2.23 -8.35 -14.99
C SER A 138 -2.42 -7.85 -13.55
N LYS A 139 -1.34 -7.73 -12.76
CA LYS A 139 -1.33 -7.13 -11.41
C LYS A 139 -0.53 -5.83 -11.32
N TRP A 140 -0.16 -5.25 -12.46
CA TRP A 140 0.69 -4.06 -12.50
C TRP A 140 -0.13 -2.80 -12.28
N SER A 141 0.19 -2.06 -11.21
CA SER A 141 -0.45 -0.80 -10.90
C SER A 141 0.56 0.33 -10.66
N ILE A 142 0.06 1.53 -10.37
CA ILE A 142 0.92 2.66 -10.01
C ILE A 142 1.69 2.43 -8.70
N THR A 143 1.20 1.56 -7.80
CA THR A 143 1.86 1.27 -6.51
C THR A 143 3.20 0.57 -6.73
N GLU A 144 3.23 -0.49 -7.54
CA GLU A 144 4.47 -1.19 -7.92
C GLU A 144 5.37 -0.29 -8.78
N ALA A 145 4.78 0.49 -9.69
CA ALA A 145 5.53 1.42 -10.54
C ALA A 145 6.29 2.48 -9.72
N ASN A 146 5.65 3.03 -8.67
CA ASN A 146 6.28 3.96 -7.74
C ASN A 146 7.50 3.33 -7.04
N VAL A 147 7.40 2.07 -6.62
CA VAL A 147 8.51 1.33 -5.99
C VAL A 147 9.64 1.06 -6.99
N VAL A 148 9.34 0.68 -8.23
CA VAL A 148 10.35 0.48 -9.28
C VAL A 148 11.14 1.76 -9.54
N CYS A 149 10.45 2.89 -9.73
CA CYS A 149 11.12 4.17 -9.97
C CYS A 149 11.95 4.60 -8.77
N ARG A 150 11.48 4.36 -7.54
CA ARG A 150 12.24 4.60 -6.31
C ARG A 150 13.47 3.70 -6.20
N HIS A 151 13.38 2.44 -6.65
CA HIS A 151 14.53 1.53 -6.73
C HIS A 151 15.59 2.06 -7.71
N LEU A 152 15.17 2.60 -8.86
CA LEU A 152 16.04 3.19 -9.89
C LEU A 152 16.59 4.59 -9.55
N GLY A 153 16.24 5.16 -8.39
CA GLY A 153 16.75 6.45 -7.92
C GLY A 153 15.83 7.65 -8.18
N HIS A 154 14.64 7.44 -8.74
CA HIS A 154 13.63 8.48 -8.92
C HIS A 154 12.77 8.62 -7.64
N ALA A 155 13.18 9.52 -6.74
CA ALA A 155 12.53 9.72 -5.44
C ALA A 155 11.03 10.09 -5.51
N GLN A 156 10.60 10.72 -6.60
CA GLN A 156 9.20 11.15 -6.82
C GLN A 156 8.28 10.02 -7.33
N GLY A 157 8.85 8.84 -7.61
CA GLY A 157 8.10 7.67 -8.08
C GLY A 157 7.82 7.69 -9.59
N ALA A 158 6.78 6.97 -9.99
CA ALA A 158 6.33 6.85 -11.37
C ALA A 158 5.41 8.01 -11.76
N LEU A 159 5.45 8.36 -13.03
CA LEU A 159 4.49 9.25 -13.67
C LEU A 159 3.28 8.44 -14.15
N HIS A 160 3.53 7.40 -14.96
CA HIS A 160 2.51 6.51 -15.50
C HIS A 160 3.01 5.06 -15.49
N HIS A 161 2.10 4.11 -15.31
CA HIS A 161 2.34 2.69 -15.59
C HIS A 161 1.91 2.44 -17.04
N ARG A 162 2.86 2.27 -17.97
CA ARG A 162 2.54 2.06 -19.40
C ARG A 162 2.23 0.59 -19.67
N TYR A 163 1.33 0.36 -20.61
CA TYR A 163 1.23 -0.91 -21.35
C TYR A 163 2.02 -0.76 -22.64
N ALA A 164 2.86 -1.73 -22.98
CA ALA A 164 3.58 -1.77 -24.26
C ALA A 164 2.57 -1.89 -25.41
N ASN A 165 2.01 -0.76 -25.87
CA ASN A 165 1.09 -0.69 -27.01
C ASN A 165 1.82 -0.47 -28.34
N ASP A 166 3.15 -0.59 -28.37
CA ASP A 166 3.88 -0.53 -29.62
C ASP A 166 3.91 -1.92 -30.28
N SER A 167 3.31 -1.98 -31.46
CA SER A 167 3.22 -3.13 -32.37
C SER A 167 4.54 -3.83 -32.71
N ALA A 168 5.68 -3.37 -32.17
CA ALA A 168 7.00 -3.97 -32.32
C ALA A 168 7.41 -4.94 -31.18
N ILE A 169 6.68 -5.02 -30.06
CA ILE A 169 7.00 -5.97 -28.97
C ILE A 169 5.79 -6.89 -28.71
N ARG A 170 5.36 -7.59 -29.75
CA ARG A 170 4.67 -8.89 -29.61
C ARG A 170 5.68 -10.00 -29.28
N MET A 171 6.72 -9.69 -28.49
CA MET A 171 7.52 -10.72 -27.85
C MET A 171 6.62 -11.32 -26.77
N LYS A 172 6.02 -12.47 -27.08
CA LYS A 172 5.46 -13.32 -26.03
C LYS A 172 6.58 -13.50 -25.01
N ALA A 173 6.39 -13.00 -23.80
CA ALA A 173 7.19 -13.39 -22.66
C ALA A 173 6.47 -14.60 -22.05
N PRO A 174 6.78 -15.84 -22.45
CA PRO A 174 6.11 -17.03 -21.89
C PRO A 174 6.34 -17.18 -20.38
N HIS A 175 7.19 -16.34 -19.78
CA HIS A 175 7.54 -16.34 -18.37
C HIS A 175 7.62 -14.89 -17.86
N CYS A 176 6.48 -14.29 -17.51
CA CYS A 176 6.44 -13.06 -16.72
C CYS A 176 6.22 -13.38 -15.24
N LEU A 177 6.57 -12.44 -14.37
CA LEU A 177 6.38 -12.52 -12.92
C LEU A 177 5.32 -11.52 -12.46
N ASP A 178 4.39 -12.00 -11.66
CA ASP A 178 3.48 -11.14 -10.92
C ASP A 178 4.23 -10.53 -9.75
N VAL A 179 4.09 -9.21 -9.58
CA VAL A 179 4.61 -8.49 -8.41
C VAL A 179 3.47 -7.83 -7.66
N THR A 180 3.57 -7.77 -6.34
CA THR A 180 2.59 -7.09 -5.49
C THR A 180 3.34 -6.35 -4.38
N CYS A 181 3.16 -5.03 -4.34
CA CYS A 181 3.74 -4.13 -3.35
C CYS A 181 2.62 -3.41 -2.57
N ARG A 182 2.94 -2.86 -1.40
CA ARG A 182 2.08 -1.91 -0.67
C ARG A 182 2.23 -0.47 -1.18
N GLY A 183 3.38 -0.11 -1.76
CA GLY A 183 3.68 1.19 -2.37
C GLY A 183 4.65 2.09 -1.58
N LEU A 184 4.99 1.72 -0.34
CA LEU A 184 5.91 2.46 0.53
C LEU A 184 7.30 1.82 0.64
N GLU A 185 7.52 0.68 -0.02
CA GLU A 185 8.79 -0.03 -0.08
C GLU A 185 9.87 0.83 -0.73
N SER A 186 11.11 0.72 -0.27
CA SER A 186 12.24 1.48 -0.81
C SER A 186 12.95 0.75 -1.96
N SER A 187 12.72 -0.57 -2.05
CA SER A 187 13.25 -1.45 -3.07
C SER A 187 12.21 -2.50 -3.49
N LEU A 188 12.21 -2.86 -4.77
CA LEU A 188 11.36 -3.91 -5.30
C LEU A 188 11.65 -5.30 -4.70
N SER A 189 12.84 -5.51 -4.14
CA SER A 189 13.21 -6.75 -3.43
C SER A 189 12.34 -7.03 -2.20
N GLU A 190 11.65 -6.03 -1.64
CA GLU A 190 10.74 -6.18 -0.49
C GLU A 190 9.36 -6.71 -0.91
N CYS A 191 8.98 -6.52 -2.17
CA CYS A 191 7.67 -6.89 -2.69
C CYS A 191 7.54 -8.39 -2.93
N ALA A 192 6.30 -8.89 -3.00
CA ALA A 192 6.02 -10.30 -3.27
C ALA A 192 6.09 -10.58 -4.77
N PHE A 193 6.85 -11.61 -5.16
CA PHE A 193 6.91 -12.13 -6.51
C PHE A 193 6.25 -13.51 -6.59
N SER A 194 5.44 -13.70 -7.62
CA SER A 194 4.82 -15.00 -7.90
C SER A 194 4.85 -15.34 -9.39
N LYS A 195 4.81 -16.64 -9.69
CA LYS A 195 4.78 -17.16 -11.06
C LYS A 195 3.51 -17.97 -11.26
N ARG A 196 2.72 -17.61 -12.27
CA ARG A 196 1.54 -18.37 -12.71
C ARG A 196 1.95 -19.51 -13.66
N ALA A 197 1.20 -20.62 -13.63
CA ALA A 197 1.46 -21.80 -14.45
C ALA A 197 1.06 -21.59 -15.92
N ASP A 198 -0.06 -20.90 -16.17
CA ASP A 198 -0.61 -20.64 -17.51
C ASP A 198 -0.63 -19.15 -17.84
N THR A 199 0.44 -18.62 -18.43
CA THR A 199 0.46 -17.26 -18.98
C THR A 199 0.47 -17.32 -20.51
N HIS A 200 -0.68 -17.68 -21.10
CA HIS A 200 -0.88 -17.52 -22.53
C HIS A 200 -1.37 -16.09 -22.81
N ASP A 201 -0.48 -15.29 -23.42
CA ASP A 201 -0.74 -13.93 -23.93
C ASP A 201 -0.80 -12.79 -22.89
N GLU A 202 0.09 -12.77 -21.91
CA GLU A 202 0.31 -11.57 -21.09
C GLU A 202 1.34 -10.61 -21.73
N THR A 203 1.06 -9.31 -21.67
CA THR A 203 2.01 -8.27 -22.11
C THR A 203 2.94 -7.89 -20.95
N PRO A 204 4.22 -7.59 -21.25
CA PRO A 204 5.15 -7.16 -20.22
C PRO A 204 4.78 -5.75 -19.71
N ALA A 205 4.97 -5.55 -18.41
CA ALA A 205 4.69 -4.27 -17.76
C ALA A 205 5.77 -3.22 -18.07
N GLY A 206 5.32 -2.00 -18.37
CA GLY A 206 6.17 -0.84 -18.60
C GLY A 206 5.99 0.24 -17.54
N VAL A 207 6.99 1.10 -17.41
CA VAL A 207 6.98 2.22 -16.48
C VAL A 207 7.62 3.46 -17.11
N THR A 208 7.08 4.62 -16.77
CA THR A 208 7.71 5.91 -17.01
C THR A 208 7.92 6.59 -15.65
N CYS A 209 9.17 6.78 -15.26
CA CYS A 209 9.52 7.46 -14.01
C CYS A 209 9.34 8.96 -14.13
N TYR A 210 8.91 9.59 -13.04
CA TYR A 210 8.61 11.01 -13.04
C TYR A 210 9.87 11.84 -13.20
N LEU A 211 9.82 12.78 -14.15
CA LEU A 211 10.81 13.82 -14.37
C LEU A 211 10.08 15.16 -14.46
N ARG A 212 10.47 16.11 -13.61
CA ARG A 212 9.80 17.42 -13.50
C ARG A 212 9.77 18.21 -14.81
N GLU A 213 10.75 17.99 -15.69
CA GLU A 213 10.85 18.67 -16.99
C GLU A 213 9.80 18.18 -18.00
N VAL A 214 9.21 17.01 -17.77
CA VAL A 214 8.31 16.34 -18.72
C VAL A 214 6.83 16.65 -18.48
N GLU A 215 6.43 16.89 -17.23
CA GLU A 215 5.05 17.26 -16.88
C GLU A 215 4.95 18.65 -16.25
N PRO A 216 4.63 19.69 -17.06
CA PRO A 216 4.35 21.02 -16.55
C PRO A 216 3.02 21.05 -15.77
N PRO A 217 2.85 22.01 -14.85
CA PRO A 217 1.59 22.17 -14.12
C PRO A 217 0.45 22.46 -15.09
N SER A 218 -0.65 21.71 -14.96
CA SER A 218 -1.88 21.89 -15.72
C SER A 218 -3.00 22.33 -14.76
N PRO A 219 -4.06 23.02 -15.22
CA PRO A 219 -5.16 23.46 -14.35
C PRO A 219 -5.88 22.30 -13.66
N ASP A 220 -5.84 21.11 -14.27
CA ASP A 220 -6.45 19.88 -13.76
C ASP A 220 -5.46 18.97 -13.02
N SER A 221 -4.23 19.44 -12.77
CA SER A 221 -3.26 18.70 -11.96
C SER A 221 -3.36 19.03 -10.47
N PHE A 222 -2.90 18.09 -9.66
CA PHE A 222 -2.69 18.19 -8.23
C PHE A 222 -1.20 18.02 -7.95
N GLU A 223 -0.63 18.89 -7.13
CA GLU A 223 0.76 18.82 -6.71
C GLU A 223 0.88 18.02 -5.41
N CYS A 224 1.54 16.86 -5.49
CA CYS A 224 1.90 16.03 -4.33
C CYS A 224 2.90 16.77 -3.42
N VAL A 225 3.06 16.32 -2.17
CA VAL A 225 4.02 16.95 -1.23
C VAL A 225 5.46 16.81 -1.73
N ASN A 226 5.81 15.67 -2.35
CA ASN A 226 7.08 15.43 -3.03
C ASN A 226 7.28 16.20 -4.35
N GLY A 227 6.33 17.06 -4.76
CA GLY A 227 6.41 17.90 -5.95
C GLY A 227 6.11 17.18 -7.27
N LYS A 228 5.61 15.94 -7.23
CA LYS A 228 5.02 15.28 -8.41
C LYS A 228 3.67 15.90 -8.74
N PHE A 229 3.35 16.02 -10.03
CA PHE A 229 2.01 16.35 -10.48
C PHE A 229 1.25 15.08 -10.87
N VAL A 230 0.02 14.94 -10.38
CA VAL A 230 -0.92 13.88 -10.77
C VAL A 230 -2.23 14.50 -11.22
N SER A 231 -3.06 13.76 -11.95
CA SER A 231 -4.40 14.26 -12.32
C SER A 231 -5.26 14.44 -11.07
N ARG A 232 -6.10 15.50 -11.01
CA ARG A 232 -7.11 15.63 -9.94
C ARG A 232 -8.07 14.44 -9.86
N SER A 233 -8.25 13.72 -10.95
CA SER A 233 -9.06 12.49 -10.97
C SER A 233 -8.43 11.33 -10.19
N LYS A 234 -7.11 11.40 -9.95
CA LYS A 234 -6.25 10.48 -9.20
C LYS A 234 -5.99 10.95 -7.77
N THR A 235 -6.98 11.63 -7.20
CA THR A 235 -6.91 12.06 -5.79
C THR A 235 -8.11 11.52 -5.07
N CYS A 236 -7.90 11.03 -3.86
CA CYS A 236 -8.91 10.40 -3.03
C CYS A 236 -9.56 9.18 -3.70
N ASP A 237 -8.82 8.38 -4.46
CA ASP A 237 -9.33 7.15 -5.10
C ASP A 237 -8.92 5.86 -4.39
N GLY A 238 -8.25 5.98 -3.23
CA GLY A 238 -7.71 4.87 -2.45
C GLY A 238 -6.33 4.42 -2.93
N ILE A 239 -5.80 4.99 -4.02
CA ILE A 239 -4.52 4.59 -4.61
C ILE A 239 -3.46 5.65 -4.30
N ASN A 240 -2.27 5.21 -3.90
CA ASN A 240 -1.14 6.11 -3.66
C ASN A 240 -0.45 6.42 -5.00
N ASP A 241 -1.04 7.29 -5.82
CA ASP A 241 -0.45 7.77 -7.06
C ASP A 241 0.78 8.63 -6.76
N CYS A 242 0.75 9.48 -5.73
CA CYS A 242 1.86 10.35 -5.34
C CYS A 242 3.14 9.60 -4.92
N GLY A 243 3.00 8.39 -4.35
CA GLY A 243 4.09 7.58 -3.80
C GLY A 243 4.42 7.91 -2.33
N ASP A 244 3.93 9.02 -1.80
CA ASP A 244 4.09 9.46 -0.40
C ASP A 244 2.74 9.62 0.35
N GLN A 245 1.64 9.18 -0.27
CA GLN A 245 0.24 9.27 0.17
C GLN A 245 -0.38 10.68 0.20
N SER A 246 0.26 11.70 -0.37
CA SER A 246 -0.24 13.09 -0.29
C SER A 246 -1.65 13.30 -0.87
N ASP A 247 -1.99 12.53 -1.90
CA ASP A 247 -3.26 12.49 -2.62
C ASP A 247 -4.41 11.88 -1.82
N GLU A 248 -4.11 11.06 -0.80
CA GLU A 248 -5.10 10.24 -0.10
C GLU A 248 -5.39 10.70 1.36
N LEU A 249 -4.66 11.69 1.89
CA LEU A 249 -4.70 12.06 3.32
C LEU A 249 -5.60 13.26 3.68
N CYS A 250 -6.20 13.90 2.68
CA CYS A 250 -7.00 15.11 2.84
C CYS A 250 -8.35 15.01 2.09
N CYS A 251 -9.06 13.91 2.30
CA CYS A 251 -10.23 13.55 1.51
C CYS A 251 -11.53 13.68 2.31
N ARG A 252 -12.49 14.45 1.78
CA ARG A 252 -13.83 14.58 2.40
C ARG A 252 -14.72 13.37 2.12
N ALA A 253 -14.43 12.67 1.04
CA ALA A 253 -15.04 11.44 0.58
C ALA A 253 -14.04 10.78 -0.38
N CYS A 254 -14.19 9.48 -0.63
CA CYS A 254 -13.40 8.77 -1.64
C CYS A 254 -14.17 8.66 -2.95
N ARG A 255 -13.42 8.65 -4.05
CA ARG A 255 -13.88 8.23 -5.37
C ARG A 255 -14.18 6.71 -5.34
N PRO A 256 -14.93 6.19 -6.33
CA PRO A 256 -15.26 4.77 -6.38
C PRO A 256 -14.00 3.89 -6.36
N GLY A 257 -13.98 2.87 -5.50
CA GLY A 257 -12.84 1.95 -5.32
C GLY A 257 -12.02 2.18 -4.04
N GLY A 258 -12.27 3.30 -3.34
CA GLY A 258 -11.65 3.58 -2.04
C GLY A 258 -12.65 3.58 -0.88
N PHE A 259 -12.18 3.16 0.29
CA PHE A 259 -12.89 3.25 1.57
C PHE A 259 -12.49 4.54 2.30
N HIS A 260 -13.49 5.28 2.79
CA HIS A 260 -13.29 6.55 3.51
C HIS A 260 -13.20 6.33 5.01
N CYS A 261 -12.04 6.61 5.60
CA CYS A 261 -11.86 6.68 7.04
C CYS A 261 -12.50 7.96 7.60
N THR A 262 -13.02 7.90 8.83
CA THR A 262 -13.50 9.10 9.55
C THR A 262 -12.39 10.15 9.76
N SER A 263 -11.12 9.77 9.64
CA SER A 263 -9.94 10.66 9.71
C SER A 263 -9.65 11.46 8.43
N ASP A 264 -10.58 11.52 7.48
CA ASP A 264 -10.44 12.15 6.17
C ASP A 264 -9.31 11.54 5.31
N VAL A 265 -9.18 10.21 5.38
CA VAL A 265 -8.17 9.43 4.64
C VAL A 265 -8.90 8.42 3.75
N CYS A 266 -8.42 8.23 2.53
CA CYS A 266 -8.87 7.17 1.64
C CYS A 266 -7.87 6.01 1.64
N ILE A 267 -8.38 4.79 1.75
CA ILE A 267 -7.60 3.55 1.66
C ILE A 267 -8.20 2.67 0.54
N PRO A 268 -7.45 1.71 -0.02
CA PRO A 268 -8.01 0.75 -0.96
C PRO A 268 -9.17 -0.02 -0.34
N GLU A 269 -10.19 -0.37 -1.12
CA GLU A 269 -11.31 -1.17 -0.60
C GLU A 269 -10.85 -2.55 -0.07
N ASP A 270 -9.82 -3.13 -0.67
CA ASP A 270 -9.24 -4.43 -0.26
C ASP A 270 -8.58 -4.40 1.13
N HIS A 271 -8.37 -3.21 1.70
CA HIS A 271 -7.83 -3.03 3.05
C HIS A 271 -8.93 -3.00 4.12
N ARG A 272 -10.20 -3.06 3.72
CA ARG A 272 -11.31 -3.15 4.66
C ARG A 272 -11.46 -4.60 5.13
N CYS A 273 -11.42 -4.83 6.45
CA CYS A 273 -11.52 -6.15 7.07
C CYS A 273 -10.36 -7.09 6.69
N ASP A 274 -9.16 -6.56 6.51
CA ASP A 274 -7.98 -7.34 6.13
C ASP A 274 -7.14 -7.81 7.35
N GLY A 275 -7.60 -7.48 8.56
CA GLY A 275 -6.93 -7.80 9.82
C GLY A 275 -5.85 -6.80 10.23
N GLU A 276 -5.62 -5.75 9.45
CA GLU A 276 -4.76 -4.62 9.78
C GLU A 276 -5.56 -3.34 10.00
N MET A 277 -5.37 -2.68 11.15
CA MET A 277 -5.90 -1.32 11.31
C MET A 277 -5.09 -0.33 10.47
N ASP A 278 -5.66 0.15 9.36
CA ASP A 278 -5.12 1.18 8.49
C ASP A 278 -5.68 2.56 8.82
N CYS A 279 -6.97 2.66 9.11
CA CYS A 279 -7.55 3.90 9.63
C CYS A 279 -7.12 4.12 11.09
N ILE A 280 -6.71 5.35 11.46
CA ILE A 280 -6.30 5.67 12.85
C ILE A 280 -7.40 5.48 13.90
N LEU A 281 -8.66 5.48 13.47
CA LEU A 281 -9.84 5.23 14.31
C LEU A 281 -10.31 3.76 14.25
N GLY A 282 -9.72 2.94 13.37
CA GLY A 282 -10.04 1.52 13.20
C GLY A 282 -11.42 1.25 12.60
N ASP A 283 -11.97 2.19 11.81
CA ASP A 283 -13.30 2.07 11.22
C ASP A 283 -13.37 1.01 10.10
N ASP A 284 -12.25 0.77 9.44
CA ASP A 284 -11.99 -0.24 8.41
C ASP A 284 -12.16 -1.67 8.95
N GLU A 285 -11.72 -1.90 10.18
CA GLU A 285 -11.78 -3.22 10.84
C GLU A 285 -13.05 -3.42 11.70
N ASN A 286 -14.01 -2.49 11.61
CA ASN A 286 -15.27 -2.56 12.34
C ASN A 286 -16.38 -3.24 11.53
N ASN A 287 -17.20 -4.04 12.22
CA ASN A 287 -18.37 -4.72 11.63
C ASN A 287 -18.00 -5.60 10.42
N CYS A 288 -16.83 -6.21 10.48
CA CYS A 288 -16.47 -7.34 9.64
C CYS A 288 -17.37 -8.50 10.06
N LYS A 289 -18.34 -8.86 9.21
CA LYS A 289 -19.03 -10.14 9.37
C LYS A 289 -17.93 -11.19 9.33
N GLY A 290 -17.92 -12.12 10.29
CA GLY A 290 -16.89 -13.15 10.40
C GLY A 290 -16.91 -14.12 9.22
N GLU A 291 -16.53 -13.63 8.05
CA GLU A 291 -15.72 -14.42 7.15
C GLU A 291 -14.39 -14.53 7.88
N GLU A 292 -14.20 -15.71 8.45
CA GLU A 292 -12.90 -16.16 8.92
C GLU A 292 -11.87 -15.70 7.91
N SER A 293 -10.84 -15.01 8.42
CA SER A 293 -9.57 -14.82 7.75
C SER A 293 -9.32 -15.97 6.79
N SER A 294 -9.02 -15.66 5.54
CA SER A 294 -8.51 -16.58 4.54
C SER A 294 -7.12 -17.11 4.96
N GLU A 295 -7.04 -17.76 6.11
CA GLU A 295 -6.19 -18.90 6.30
C GLU A 295 -6.81 -20.02 5.47
N THR A 296 -6.16 -20.36 4.37
CA THR A 296 -6.38 -21.59 3.63
C THR A 296 -6.19 -22.78 4.57
N GLN A 297 -7.27 -23.20 5.23
CA GLN A 297 -7.45 -24.58 5.67
C GLN A 297 -8.56 -25.21 4.82
N ASP A 298 -8.09 -26.11 3.97
CA ASP A 298 -8.82 -27.19 3.32
C ASP A 298 -9.93 -27.77 4.21
N GLN A 299 -11.20 -27.63 3.79
CA GLN A 299 -12.20 -28.70 3.69
C GLN A 299 -13.59 -28.20 3.22
N GLY A 300 -13.96 -28.55 1.99
CA GLY A 300 -15.27 -29.18 1.74
C GLY A 300 -16.52 -28.35 1.36
N VAL A 301 -16.70 -28.17 0.04
CA VAL A 301 -17.95 -28.31 -0.76
C VAL A 301 -19.13 -27.32 -0.53
N HIS A 302 -19.28 -26.38 -1.47
CA HIS A 302 -20.56 -26.20 -2.17
C HIS A 302 -20.37 -25.82 -3.65
N ARG A 303 -21.11 -26.59 -4.47
CA ARG A 303 -21.03 -26.80 -5.93
C ARG A 303 -21.30 -25.52 -6.76
N GLY A 304 -20.28 -25.05 -7.46
CA GLY A 304 -20.34 -24.13 -8.59
C GLY A 304 -19.05 -24.26 -9.39
N GLU A 305 -19.12 -24.48 -10.71
CA GLU A 305 -17.97 -24.70 -11.59
C GLU A 305 -17.06 -23.46 -11.61
N VAL A 306 -16.03 -23.45 -10.76
CA VAL A 306 -14.86 -22.58 -10.89
C VAL A 306 -13.81 -23.40 -11.62
N ARG A 307 -13.32 -22.88 -12.76
CA ARG A 307 -12.15 -23.45 -13.43
C ARG A 307 -10.99 -23.46 -12.43
N ASP A 308 -10.47 -24.64 -12.15
CA ASP A 308 -9.26 -24.86 -11.34
C ASP A 308 -8.10 -24.04 -11.93
N GLN A 309 -7.84 -22.85 -11.37
CA GLN A 309 -6.57 -22.17 -11.57
C GLN A 309 -5.61 -22.71 -10.52
N GLU A 310 -4.53 -23.38 -10.94
CA GLU A 310 -3.45 -23.74 -10.03
C GLU A 310 -2.96 -22.50 -9.26
N PRO A 311 -2.68 -22.62 -7.95
CA PRO A 311 -2.23 -21.49 -7.15
C PRO A 311 -0.87 -20.98 -7.66
N ALA A 312 -0.75 -19.66 -7.82
CA ALA A 312 0.50 -19.03 -8.24
C ALA A 312 1.64 -19.39 -7.27
N ARG A 313 2.79 -19.81 -7.80
CA ARG A 313 3.96 -20.20 -7.00
C ARG A 313 4.70 -18.96 -6.52
N ALA A 314 4.76 -18.74 -5.20
CA ALA A 314 5.57 -17.69 -4.60
C ALA A 314 7.07 -17.94 -4.85
N LEU A 315 7.80 -16.88 -5.21
CA LEU A 315 9.23 -16.93 -5.55
C LEU A 315 10.13 -16.36 -4.44
N ASN A 316 9.58 -15.47 -3.61
CA ASN A 316 10.26 -14.91 -2.44
C ASN A 316 9.26 -14.73 -1.29
N ASP A 317 9.81 -14.44 -0.11
CA ASP A 317 9.00 -14.06 1.05
C ASP A 317 8.42 -12.66 0.86
N ASN A 318 7.12 -12.51 1.14
CA ASN A 318 6.46 -11.20 1.14
C ASN A 318 6.81 -10.44 2.42
N MET A 319 7.62 -9.39 2.31
CA MET A 319 8.05 -8.62 3.48
C MET A 319 6.95 -7.71 4.06
N ASP A 320 5.84 -7.48 3.33
CA ASP A 320 4.64 -6.85 3.89
C ASP A 320 4.00 -7.73 4.97
N ASN A 321 4.01 -9.06 4.81
CA ASN A 321 3.50 -9.98 5.83
C ASN A 321 4.35 -9.93 7.11
N GLU A 322 5.68 -9.87 6.99
CA GLU A 322 6.55 -9.69 8.16
C GLU A 322 6.37 -8.31 8.79
N ARG A 323 6.10 -7.25 8.00
CA ARG A 323 5.73 -5.93 8.53
C ARG A 323 4.44 -5.99 9.36
N ARG A 324 3.37 -6.63 8.86
CA ARG A 324 2.11 -6.85 9.60
C ARG A 324 2.35 -7.63 10.89
N ARG A 325 3.18 -8.68 10.82
CA ARG A 325 3.58 -9.47 11.99
C ARG A 325 4.37 -8.65 13.01
N ILE A 326 5.29 -7.78 12.60
CA ILE A 326 6.00 -6.90 13.54
C ILE A 326 5.04 -5.91 14.18
N LYS A 327 4.05 -5.39 13.44
CA LYS A 327 3.01 -4.48 13.95
C LYS A 327 2.18 -5.15 15.07
N SER A 328 1.85 -6.44 14.94
CA SER A 328 1.11 -7.17 15.98
C SER A 328 1.92 -7.44 17.26
N LEU A 329 3.26 -7.45 17.17
CA LEU A 329 4.16 -7.59 18.33
C LEU A 329 4.36 -6.27 19.12
N ILE A 330 3.87 -5.14 18.60
CA ILE A 330 3.97 -3.86 19.30
C ILE A 330 3.07 -3.89 20.55
N PRO A 331 3.56 -3.45 21.73
CA PRO A 331 2.80 -3.50 22.97
C PRO A 331 1.45 -2.78 22.84
N GLN A 332 0.37 -3.53 23.00
CA GLN A 332 -0.99 -3.00 23.01
C GLN A 332 -1.25 -2.33 24.37
N ILE A 333 -1.59 -1.04 24.35
CA ILE A 333 -1.95 -0.30 25.56
C ILE A 333 -3.43 -0.56 25.83
N THR A 334 -3.75 -1.17 26.97
CA THR A 334 -5.15 -1.34 27.37
C THR A 334 -5.69 -0.02 27.93
N CYS A 335 -6.42 0.72 27.11
CA CYS A 335 -7.11 1.95 27.48
C CYS A 335 -8.61 1.82 27.18
N GLY A 336 -9.49 2.39 28.01
CA GLY A 336 -10.93 2.43 27.74
C GLY A 336 -11.68 1.08 27.74
N MET A 337 -11.02 -0.05 28.01
CA MET A 337 -11.67 -1.35 28.00
C MET A 337 -12.78 -1.43 29.06
N ARG A 338 -14.00 -1.73 28.62
CA ARG A 338 -15.07 -2.19 29.51
C ARG A 338 -14.69 -3.57 30.02
N ARG A 339 -13.94 -3.65 31.12
CA ARG A 339 -13.74 -4.93 31.79
C ARG A 339 -15.12 -5.46 32.16
N ASN A 340 -15.56 -6.51 31.47
CA ASN A 340 -16.74 -7.27 31.83
C ASN A 340 -16.38 -8.11 33.07
N ILE A 341 -16.06 -7.43 34.17
CA ILE A 341 -16.02 -8.09 35.47
C ILE A 341 -17.47 -8.44 35.72
N SER A 342 -17.79 -9.74 35.62
CA SER A 342 -18.97 -10.34 36.21
C SER A 342 -18.97 -10.05 37.71
N THR A 343 -19.31 -8.81 38.06
CA THR A 343 -19.68 -8.49 39.42
C THR A 343 -21.04 -9.11 39.59
N ARG A 344 -21.08 -10.28 40.25
CA ARG A 344 -22.31 -10.89 40.71
C ARG A 344 -22.96 -9.92 41.70
N ARG A 345 -23.70 -8.93 41.20
CA ARG A 345 -24.49 -8.01 42.01
C ARG A 345 -25.60 -8.84 42.64
N LYS A 346 -25.50 -9.12 43.95
CA LYS A 346 -26.69 -9.47 44.72
C LYS A 346 -27.66 -8.31 44.54
N ARG A 347 -28.80 -8.59 43.91
CA ARG A 347 -29.91 -7.64 43.76
C ARG A 347 -30.44 -7.35 45.17
N ILE A 348 -30.05 -6.22 45.74
CA ILE A 348 -30.81 -5.63 46.86
C ILE A 348 -32.02 -4.99 46.21
N LEU A 349 -33.20 -5.59 46.41
CA LEU A 349 -34.48 -5.00 46.03
C LEU A 349 -34.66 -3.74 46.91
N GLY A 350 -34.62 -2.54 46.31
CA GLY A 350 -35.06 -1.31 46.97
C GLY A 350 -34.08 -0.13 47.08
N GLY A 351 -33.22 0.14 46.08
CA GLY A 351 -32.42 1.37 46.05
C GLY A 351 -32.29 1.97 44.64
N LYS A 352 -32.29 3.30 44.51
CA LYS A 352 -32.06 4.01 43.23
C LYS A 352 -30.68 3.63 42.69
N ALA A 353 -30.60 3.33 41.39
CA ALA A 353 -29.34 3.01 40.73
C ALA A 353 -28.41 4.23 40.72
N ALA A 354 -27.21 4.09 41.30
CA ALA A 354 -26.18 5.10 41.23
C ALA A 354 -25.66 5.21 39.79
N VAL A 355 -25.85 6.38 39.18
CA VAL A 355 -25.26 6.73 37.87
C VAL A 355 -23.79 7.06 38.11
N LYS A 356 -22.89 6.44 37.34
CA LYS A 356 -21.44 6.72 37.40
C LYS A 356 -21.24 8.15 36.88
N ALA A 357 -20.70 9.04 37.72
CA ALA A 357 -20.39 10.40 37.31
C ALA A 357 -19.44 10.39 36.09
N THR A 358 -19.92 10.85 34.95
CA THR A 358 -19.08 11.31 33.84
C THR A 358 -18.43 12.61 34.32
N ARG A 359 -17.12 12.58 34.52
CA ARG A 359 -16.33 13.80 34.77
C ARG A 359 -16.45 14.67 33.51
N THR A 360 -17.07 15.83 33.66
CA THR A 360 -17.06 16.95 32.71
C THR A 360 -15.65 17.45 32.46
#